data_AF-S2KBN4-F1
#
_entry.id   AF-S2KBN4-F1
#
_cell.length_a   1.000
_cell.length_b   1.000
_cell.length_c   1.000
_cell.angle_alpha   90.00
_cell.angle_beta   90.00
_cell.angle_gamma   90.00
#
_symmetry.space_group_name_H-M   'P 1'
#
loop_
_entity.id
_entity.type
_entity.pdbx_description
1 polymer ?
#
loop_
_entity_poly.entity_id
_entity_poly.type
_entity_poly.pdbx_seq_one_letter_code
_entity_poly.pdbx_strand_id
1 'polypeptide(L)'
;MSEAKVYTNVKNVRNATAVQNKKTVYKNVLASPFILKWPNIHTDLGQTILTQLLKTLTPLGNYRKECKLIKKKNKKSPSTAIPKPDDLHDRVHVGINQVTRFMEAYIEKKQTNTNPVDRTPVIYICKREIKPLQLCQHLLYMAALAQIKIVPMPAEAESKMSQALGIKRACVVAVEIMENKEESLRLSAQDIPCIDAPWLTNALQQPVVYRSDTIKTLKTTGPPPKQKQQQQLKRKNQEDQEATSKKIKV
;
A
#
# COMPACT_ATOMS: atom_id res chain seq x y z
N MET A 1 32.10 -31.31 7.36
CA MET A 1 31.35 -32.19 8.27
C MET A 1 29.96 -31.62 8.44
N SER A 2 28.96 -32.27 7.83
CA SER A 2 27.57 -31.81 7.77
C SER A 2 26.74 -32.54 8.82
N GLU A 3 26.17 -31.80 9.77
CA GLU A 3 25.31 -32.32 10.84
C GLU A 3 23.98 -32.84 10.28
N ALA A 4 23.68 -34.12 10.54
CA ALA A 4 22.39 -34.72 10.25
C ALA A 4 21.40 -34.40 11.38
N LYS A 5 20.36 -33.60 11.10
CA LYS A 5 19.24 -33.39 12.04
C LYS A 5 18.31 -34.59 12.02
N VAL A 6 18.33 -35.37 13.09
CA VAL A 6 17.41 -36.49 13.33
C VAL A 6 16.09 -35.94 13.89
N TYR A 7 14.99 -36.12 13.15
CA TYR A 7 13.65 -35.76 13.60
C TYR A 7 12.96 -36.94 14.29
N THR A 8 13.11 -37.06 15.61
CA THR A 8 12.36 -38.02 16.43
C THR A 8 11.09 -37.38 16.99
N ASN A 9 10.02 -37.30 16.18
CA ASN A 9 8.68 -37.15 16.76
C ASN A 9 7.57 -37.65 15.81
N VAL A 10 7.04 -38.83 16.12
CA VAL A 10 6.01 -39.55 15.33
C VAL A 10 4.74 -38.72 15.10
N LYS A 11 4.45 -37.72 15.96
CA LYS A 11 3.31 -36.81 15.81
C LYS A 11 3.50 -35.77 14.68
N ASN A 12 4.73 -35.38 14.35
CA ASN A 12 5.01 -34.42 13.27
C ASN A 12 5.03 -35.06 11.88
N VAL A 13 5.28 -36.37 11.78
CA VAL A 13 5.30 -37.12 10.51
C VAL A 13 3.91 -37.19 9.86
N ARG A 14 2.83 -37.28 10.66
CA ARG A 14 1.44 -37.27 10.16
C ARG A 14 1.04 -35.94 9.54
N ASN A 15 1.55 -34.82 10.05
CA ASN A 15 1.27 -33.49 9.50
C ASN A 15 2.06 -33.24 8.20
N ALA A 16 3.31 -33.71 8.11
CA ALA A 16 4.10 -33.61 6.88
C ALA A 16 3.50 -34.45 5.73
N THR A 17 3.02 -35.66 6.02
CA THR A 17 2.31 -36.51 5.03
C THR A 17 0.92 -35.99 4.68
N ALA A 18 0.22 -35.31 5.59
CA ALA A 18 -1.05 -34.63 5.29
C ALA A 18 -0.90 -33.41 4.37
N VAL A 19 0.26 -32.74 4.39
CA VAL A 19 0.59 -31.67 3.42
C VAL A 19 0.92 -32.24 2.04
N GLN A 20 1.61 -33.39 1.98
CA GLN A 20 1.95 -34.06 0.72
C GLN A 20 0.74 -34.67 -0.04
N ASN A 21 -0.38 -34.89 0.63
CA ASN A 21 -1.58 -35.49 0.02
C ASN A 21 -2.63 -34.47 -0.46
N LYS A 22 -2.36 -33.16 -0.41
CA LYS A 22 -3.34 -32.15 -0.87
C LYS A 22 -3.32 -32.03 -2.39
N LYS A 23 -4.50 -32.11 -3.02
CA LYS A 23 -4.64 -31.87 -4.46
C LYS A 23 -4.51 -30.37 -4.74
N THR A 24 -3.70 -29.99 -5.72
CA THR A 24 -3.71 -28.63 -6.25
C THR A 24 -4.98 -28.40 -7.09
N VAL A 25 -5.73 -27.36 -6.76
CA VAL A 25 -6.98 -26.98 -7.44
C VAL A 25 -6.84 -25.55 -7.91
N TYR A 26 -7.01 -25.34 -9.22
CA TYR A 26 -7.02 -24.02 -9.83
C TYR A 26 -8.45 -23.49 -9.85
N LYS A 27 -8.67 -22.30 -9.29
CA LYS A 27 -9.97 -21.63 -9.25
C LYS A 27 -9.89 -20.35 -10.06
N ASN A 28 -10.82 -20.15 -10.98
CA ASN A 28 -10.92 -18.90 -11.71
C ASN A 28 -11.58 -17.84 -10.83
N VAL A 29 -11.03 -16.64 -10.86
CA VAL A 29 -11.46 -15.48 -10.07
C VAL A 29 -11.48 -14.26 -10.98
N LEU A 30 -12.59 -13.54 -10.93
CA LEU A 30 -12.73 -12.28 -11.64
C LEU A 30 -11.82 -11.22 -11.00
N ALA A 31 -10.97 -10.60 -11.81
CA ALA A 31 -10.18 -9.45 -11.42
C ALA A 31 -10.75 -8.19 -12.05
N SER A 32 -10.74 -7.10 -11.28
CA SER A 32 -11.15 -5.79 -11.80
C SER A 32 -10.06 -5.20 -12.70
N PRO A 33 -10.37 -4.82 -13.96
CA PRO A 33 -9.46 -4.07 -14.82
C PRO A 33 -9.31 -2.60 -14.37
N PHE A 34 -10.14 -2.14 -13.43
CA PHE A 34 -10.20 -0.75 -12.95
C PHE A 34 -9.27 -0.46 -11.76
N ILE A 35 -8.32 -1.35 -11.48
CA ILE A 35 -7.36 -1.18 -10.39
C ILE A 35 -6.28 -0.19 -10.81
N LEU A 36 -6.22 0.96 -10.14
CA LEU A 36 -5.17 1.94 -10.33
C LEU A 36 -3.81 1.40 -9.88
N LYS A 37 -2.80 1.64 -10.71
CA LYS A 37 -1.41 1.28 -10.43
C LYS A 37 -0.67 2.48 -9.85
N TRP A 38 0.22 2.22 -8.92
CA TRP A 38 1.18 3.22 -8.45
C TRP A 38 2.10 3.63 -9.61
N PRO A 39 2.47 4.91 -9.73
CA PRO A 39 3.42 5.34 -10.73
C PRO A 39 4.78 4.66 -10.49
N ASN A 40 5.48 4.35 -11.58
CA ASN A 40 6.83 3.80 -11.51
C ASN A 40 7.82 4.96 -11.58
N ILE A 41 8.67 5.09 -10.58
CA ILE A 41 9.65 6.17 -10.46
C ILE A 41 11.04 5.56 -10.46
N HIS A 42 11.94 6.12 -11.27
CA HIS A 42 13.33 5.72 -11.29
C HIS A 42 13.97 5.94 -9.91
N THR A 43 14.89 5.06 -9.52
CA THR A 43 15.53 5.12 -8.19
C THR A 43 16.20 6.46 -7.94
N ASP A 44 16.91 6.98 -8.93
CA ASP A 44 17.70 8.21 -8.80
C ASP A 44 16.79 9.42 -8.62
N LEU A 45 15.73 9.52 -9.44
CA LEU A 45 14.71 10.56 -9.31
C LEU A 45 14.04 10.48 -7.94
N GLY A 46 13.70 9.27 -7.47
CA GLY A 46 13.11 9.06 -6.15
C GLY A 46 14.01 9.53 -4.99
N GLN A 47 15.33 9.35 -5.09
CA GLN A 47 16.29 9.85 -4.10
C GLN A 47 16.49 11.36 -4.17
N THR A 48 16.51 11.94 -5.38
CA THR A 48 16.60 13.39 -5.58
C THR A 48 15.38 14.09 -4.96
N ILE A 49 14.17 13.60 -5.26
CA ILE A 49 12.92 14.12 -4.69
C ILE A 49 12.94 14.02 -3.17
N LEU A 50 13.38 12.88 -2.62
CA LEU A 50 13.48 12.71 -1.17
C LEU A 50 14.42 13.75 -0.56
N THR A 51 15.60 13.95 -1.14
CA THR A 51 16.59 14.93 -0.64
C THR A 51 16.02 16.35 -0.64
N GLN A 52 15.39 16.76 -1.73
CA GLN A 52 14.74 18.08 -1.85
C GLN A 52 13.57 18.24 -0.86
N LEU A 53 12.76 17.20 -0.69
CA LEU A 53 11.66 17.18 0.27
C LEU A 53 12.18 17.34 1.70
N LEU A 54 13.23 16.61 2.09
CA LEU A 54 13.84 16.72 3.42
C LEU A 54 14.37 18.13 3.69
N LYS A 55 15.01 18.76 2.71
CA LYS A 55 15.45 20.17 2.81
C LYS A 55 14.27 21.10 3.09
N THR A 56 13.13 20.87 2.43
CA THR A 56 11.89 21.65 2.59
C THR A 56 11.23 21.41 3.96
N LEU A 57 11.25 20.18 4.47
CA LEU A 57 10.57 19.81 5.72
C LEU A 57 11.37 20.12 6.99
N THR A 58 12.70 20.26 6.90
CA THR A 58 13.59 20.46 8.06
C THR A 58 13.27 21.73 8.86
N PRO A 59 13.02 22.90 8.24
CA PRO A 59 12.61 24.11 8.97
C PRO A 59 11.35 23.89 9.82
N LEU A 60 10.37 23.16 9.27
CA LEU A 60 9.12 22.83 9.97
C LEU A 60 9.36 21.93 11.18
N GLY A 61 10.28 20.97 11.08
CA GLY A 61 10.66 20.13 12.21
C GLY A 61 11.40 20.89 13.31
N ASN A 62 12.29 21.82 12.95
CA ASN A 62 13.00 22.66 13.91
C ASN A 62 12.01 23.53 14.70
N TYR A 63 11.07 24.17 14.02
CA TYR A 63 10.00 24.92 14.67
C TYR A 63 9.16 24.06 15.63
N ARG A 64 8.78 22.85 15.21
CA ARG A 64 8.03 21.92 16.08
C ARG A 64 8.83 21.53 17.32
N LYS A 65 10.15 21.38 17.22
CA LYS A 65 11.03 21.10 18.36
C LYS A 65 11.09 22.28 19.32
N GLU A 66 11.29 23.49 18.81
CA GLU A 66 11.30 24.72 19.61
C GLU A 66 9.97 24.93 20.36
N CYS A 67 8.84 24.75 19.68
CA CYS A 67 7.52 24.77 20.28
C CYS A 67 7.38 23.78 21.44
N LYS A 68 7.88 22.55 21.28
CA LYS A 68 7.86 21.54 22.34
C LYS A 68 8.74 21.94 23.53
N LEU A 69 9.92 22.51 23.29
CA LEU A 69 10.83 22.97 24.34
C LEU A 69 10.22 24.11 25.15
N ILE A 70 9.58 25.07 24.49
CA ILE A 70 8.93 26.20 25.15
C ILE A 70 7.70 25.75 25.94
N LYS A 71 6.86 24.85 25.40
CA LYS A 71 5.74 24.27 26.18
C LYS A 71 6.21 23.53 27.45
N LYS A 72 7.39 22.91 27.41
CA LYS A 72 8.00 22.29 28.60
C LYS A 72 8.49 23.34 29.61
N LYS A 73 9.06 24.46 29.14
CA LYS A 73 9.53 25.56 30.00
C LYS A 73 8.39 26.40 30.59
N ASN A 74 7.36 26.71 29.81
CA ASN A 74 6.23 27.60 30.17
C ASN A 74 5.11 26.92 30.96
N LYS A 75 5.31 25.71 31.50
CA LYS A 75 4.41 25.13 32.51
C LYS A 75 4.40 25.94 33.83
N LYS A 76 5.20 27.02 33.92
CA LYS A 76 5.34 27.92 35.08
C LYS A 76 5.08 29.43 34.79
N SER A 77 4.78 29.87 33.57
CA SER A 77 4.49 31.30 33.28
C SER A 77 3.86 31.52 31.88
N PRO A 78 3.12 32.63 31.64
CA PRO A 78 2.39 32.85 30.39
C PRO A 78 3.27 33.39 29.25
N SER A 79 3.42 32.55 28.22
CA SER A 79 3.49 32.80 26.76
C SER A 79 4.28 33.99 26.18
N THR A 80 5.52 33.74 25.75
CA THR A 80 6.12 34.37 24.56
C THR A 80 5.78 33.54 23.33
N ALA A 81 5.04 34.10 22.37
CA ALA A 81 4.65 33.39 21.15
C ALA A 81 5.85 33.28 20.19
N ILE A 82 6.27 32.05 19.87
CA ILE A 82 7.30 31.81 18.85
C ILE A 82 6.71 32.23 17.50
N PRO A 83 7.44 33.01 16.68
CA PRO A 83 7.03 33.30 15.31
C PRO A 83 6.80 31.98 14.57
N LYS A 84 5.58 31.78 14.08
CA LYS A 84 5.26 30.63 13.23
C LYS A 84 6.09 30.78 11.94
N PRO A 85 6.84 29.74 11.50
CA PRO A 85 7.50 29.77 10.20
C PRO A 85 6.40 30.00 9.19
N ASP A 86 6.60 31.02 8.37
CA ASP A 86 5.70 31.46 7.32
C ASP A 86 5.00 30.29 6.61
N ASP A 87 3.76 30.52 6.13
CA ASP A 87 2.96 29.85 5.09
C ASP A 87 3.16 28.32 4.84
N LEU A 88 4.39 27.81 4.72
CA LEU A 88 4.76 26.40 4.66
C LEU A 88 4.09 25.52 5.73
N HIS A 89 3.94 25.99 6.98
CA HIS A 89 3.26 25.19 8.00
C HIS A 89 1.81 24.85 7.60
N ASP A 90 1.13 25.76 6.92
CA ASP A 90 -0.27 25.60 6.53
C ASP A 90 -0.41 24.86 5.19
N ARG A 91 0.65 24.87 4.37
CA ARG A 91 0.76 24.15 3.09
C ARG A 91 1.21 22.69 3.19
N VAL A 92 1.69 22.25 4.35
CA VAL A 92 2.19 20.89 4.57
C VAL A 92 1.22 20.08 5.43
N HIS A 93 0.62 19.05 4.83
CA HIS A 93 -0.31 18.14 5.50
C HIS A 93 0.36 16.79 5.75
N VAL A 94 0.25 16.26 6.96
CA VAL A 94 0.96 15.03 7.36
C VAL A 94 0.00 13.99 7.93
N GLY A 95 0.09 12.78 7.39
CA GLY A 95 -0.72 11.63 7.77
C GLY A 95 -1.94 11.46 6.87
N ILE A 96 -2.46 10.23 6.83
CA ILE A 96 -3.54 9.82 5.92
C ILE A 96 -4.75 10.74 6.10
N ASN A 97 -5.26 10.90 7.32
CA ASN A 97 -6.49 11.67 7.57
C ASN A 97 -6.36 13.16 7.25
N GLN A 98 -5.18 13.76 7.44
CA GLN A 98 -5.00 15.17 7.08
C GLN A 98 -4.94 15.34 5.57
N VAL A 99 -4.22 14.44 4.89
CA VAL A 99 -4.12 14.45 3.43
C VAL A 99 -5.45 14.12 2.77
N THR A 100 -6.27 13.22 3.31
CA THR A 100 -7.62 12.95 2.77
C THR A 100 -8.52 14.16 2.89
N ARG A 101 -8.60 14.79 4.07
CA ARG A 101 -9.40 16.02 4.26
C ARG A 101 -8.96 17.15 3.35
N PHE A 102 -7.64 17.30 3.19
CA PHE A 102 -7.07 18.26 2.25
C PHE A 102 -7.51 17.97 0.81
N MET A 103 -7.41 16.71 0.38
CA MET A 103 -7.78 16.28 -0.96
C MET A 103 -9.29 16.39 -1.22
N GLU A 104 -10.14 16.08 -0.24
CA GLU A 104 -11.59 16.29 -0.31
C GLU A 104 -11.90 17.76 -0.61
N ALA A 105 -11.37 18.67 0.23
CA ALA A 105 -11.55 20.11 0.03
C ALA A 105 -10.96 20.61 -1.29
N TYR A 106 -9.82 20.06 -1.74
CA TYR A 106 -9.21 20.43 -3.01
C TYR A 106 -10.05 19.98 -4.21
N ILE A 107 -10.61 18.77 -4.17
CA ILE A 107 -11.48 18.26 -5.23
C ILE A 107 -12.76 19.09 -5.32
N GLU A 108 -13.37 19.43 -4.19
CA GLU A 108 -14.55 20.30 -4.12
C GLU A 108 -14.26 21.69 -4.71
N LYS A 109 -13.15 22.32 -4.32
CA LYS A 109 -12.74 23.64 -4.85
C LYS A 109 -12.42 23.63 -6.34
N LYS A 110 -11.83 22.52 -6.83
CA LYS A 110 -11.54 22.36 -8.25
C LYS A 110 -12.82 22.32 -9.09
N GLN A 111 -13.88 21.69 -8.58
CA GLN A 111 -15.18 21.66 -9.25
C GLN A 111 -15.83 23.05 -9.31
N THR A 112 -15.56 23.91 -8.33
CA THR A 112 -16.10 25.28 -8.26
C THR A 112 -15.21 26.35 -8.91
N ASN A 113 -14.16 25.95 -9.66
CA ASN A 113 -13.31 26.79 -10.51
C ASN A 113 -12.45 27.88 -9.83
N THR A 114 -12.08 27.74 -8.55
CA THR A 114 -11.28 28.76 -7.84
C THR A 114 -9.95 28.22 -7.29
N ASN A 115 -9.18 27.50 -8.09
CA ASN A 115 -7.82 27.12 -7.67
C ASN A 115 -6.85 28.27 -7.98
N PRO A 116 -6.04 28.73 -7.00
CA PRO A 116 -4.96 29.66 -7.28
C PRO A 116 -3.91 28.95 -8.16
N VAL A 117 -3.61 29.56 -9.31
CA VAL A 117 -2.66 29.03 -10.31
C VAL A 117 -1.28 28.75 -9.71
N ASP A 118 -0.93 29.45 -8.63
CA ASP A 118 0.42 29.44 -8.05
C ASP A 118 0.73 28.24 -7.16
N ARG A 119 -0.26 27.41 -6.81
CA ARG A 119 -0.11 26.30 -5.85
C ARG A 119 -0.37 24.95 -6.51
N THR A 120 0.67 24.11 -6.53
CA THR A 120 0.58 22.75 -7.06
C THR A 120 0.74 21.74 -5.91
N PRO A 121 -0.33 21.11 -5.43
CA PRO A 121 -0.21 20.04 -4.44
C PRO A 121 0.44 18.79 -5.02
N VAL A 122 1.35 18.20 -4.27
CA VAL A 122 1.98 16.91 -4.57
C VAL A 122 1.97 16.04 -3.32
N ILE A 123 1.61 14.75 -3.48
CA ILE A 123 1.53 13.81 -2.36
C ILE A 123 2.70 12.82 -2.43
N TYR A 124 3.41 12.69 -1.31
CA TYR A 124 4.52 11.76 -1.11
C TYR A 124 4.10 10.62 -0.19
N ILE A 125 4.24 9.37 -0.63
CA ILE A 125 3.75 8.18 0.09
C ILE A 125 4.87 7.16 0.26
N CYS A 126 5.18 6.80 1.49
CA CYS A 126 6.13 5.75 1.87
C CYS A 126 5.51 4.35 1.74
N LYS A 127 5.09 3.97 0.53
CA LYS A 127 4.28 2.75 0.28
C LYS A 127 4.93 1.45 0.77
N ARG A 128 6.26 1.39 0.84
CA ARG A 128 7.03 0.20 1.27
C ARG A 128 6.94 -0.03 2.79
N GLU A 129 6.61 1.01 3.54
CA GLU A 129 6.63 1.02 5.02
C GLU A 129 5.21 0.98 5.61
N ILE A 130 4.19 1.24 4.79
CA ILE A 130 2.77 1.13 5.18
C ILE A 130 2.31 -0.32 5.08
N LYS A 131 1.87 -0.89 6.22
CA LYS A 131 1.26 -2.23 6.30
C LYS A 131 -0.05 -2.14 7.08
N PRO A 132 -1.21 -2.50 6.51
CA PRO A 132 -1.44 -2.95 5.13
C PRO A 132 -1.50 -1.80 4.11
N LEU A 133 -1.07 -2.04 2.86
CA LEU A 133 -1.02 -1.02 1.79
C LEU A 133 -2.41 -0.45 1.43
N GLN A 134 -3.46 -1.24 1.65
CA GLN A 134 -4.86 -0.89 1.42
C GLN A 134 -5.27 0.40 2.15
N LEU A 135 -4.61 0.73 3.28
CA LEU A 135 -4.86 1.95 4.03
C LEU A 135 -4.62 3.23 3.21
N CYS A 136 -3.74 3.22 2.21
CA CYS A 136 -3.42 4.40 1.40
C CYS A 136 -3.87 4.28 -0.06
N GLN A 137 -4.54 3.17 -0.43
CA GLN A 137 -4.94 2.92 -1.81
C GLN A 137 -6.02 3.88 -2.31
N HIS A 138 -6.87 4.39 -1.41
CA HIS A 138 -7.89 5.41 -1.73
C HIS A 138 -7.26 6.72 -2.24
N LEU A 139 -6.04 7.05 -1.80
CA LEU A 139 -5.34 8.27 -2.25
C LEU A 139 -5.04 8.25 -3.75
N LEU A 140 -4.83 7.07 -4.35
CA LEU A 140 -4.65 6.95 -5.81
C LEU A 140 -5.89 7.46 -6.56
N TYR A 141 -7.08 7.10 -6.08
CA TYR A 141 -8.34 7.52 -6.72
C TYR A 141 -8.59 9.01 -6.51
N MET A 142 -8.33 9.53 -5.31
CA MET A 142 -8.44 10.97 -5.04
C MET A 142 -7.47 11.79 -5.91
N ALA A 143 -6.24 11.31 -6.08
CA ALA A 143 -5.29 11.97 -6.96
C ALA A 143 -5.70 11.92 -8.44
N ALA A 144 -6.27 10.82 -8.91
CA ALA A 144 -6.80 10.74 -10.27
C ALA A 144 -7.96 11.73 -10.50
N LEU A 145 -8.90 11.84 -9.53
CA LEU A 145 -9.99 12.84 -9.57
C LEU A 145 -9.44 14.27 -9.57
N ALA A 146 -8.51 14.56 -8.67
CA ALA A 146 -7.91 15.88 -8.53
C ALA A 146 -6.92 16.23 -9.65
N GLN A 147 -6.49 15.25 -10.46
CA GLN A 147 -5.36 15.34 -11.39
C GLN A 147 -4.08 15.84 -10.69
N ILE A 148 -3.83 15.28 -9.50
CA ILE A 148 -2.67 15.57 -8.66
C ILE A 148 -1.62 14.47 -8.82
N LYS A 149 -0.36 14.85 -8.67
CA LYS A 149 0.76 13.91 -8.72
C LYS A 149 0.96 13.19 -7.37
N ILE A 150 1.17 11.88 -7.45
CA ILE A 150 1.53 11.03 -6.33
C ILE A 150 2.92 10.45 -6.55
N VAL A 151 3.75 10.52 -5.52
CA VAL A 151 5.13 10.05 -5.52
C VAL A 151 5.28 8.91 -4.53
N PRO A 152 5.40 7.64 -4.99
CA PRO A 152 5.84 6.56 -4.14
C PRO A 152 7.31 6.74 -3.77
N MET A 153 7.57 6.95 -2.48
CA MET A 153 8.91 7.19 -1.97
C MET A 153 9.76 5.91 -1.95
N PRO A 154 11.10 6.03 -2.05
CA PRO A 154 12.03 4.91 -1.90
C PRO A 154 11.97 4.31 -0.49
N ALA A 155 12.71 3.22 -0.28
CA ALA A 155 12.83 2.62 1.04
C ALA A 155 13.50 3.59 2.04
N GLU A 156 13.15 3.45 3.33
CA GLU A 156 13.67 4.24 4.46
C GLU A 156 13.27 5.73 4.43
N ALA A 157 12.34 6.10 3.55
CA ALA A 157 11.85 7.46 3.45
C ALA A 157 11.03 7.87 4.68
N GLU A 158 10.25 6.96 5.31
CA GLU A 158 9.44 7.32 6.49
C GLU A 158 10.35 7.78 7.62
N SER A 159 11.42 7.04 7.88
CA SER A 159 12.38 7.33 8.94
C SER A 159 13.01 8.72 8.72
N LYS A 160 13.54 8.98 7.52
CA LYS A 160 14.15 10.26 7.16
C LYS A 160 13.16 11.43 7.25
N MET A 161 11.95 11.24 6.72
CA MET A 161 10.89 12.26 6.77
C MET A 161 10.41 12.52 8.21
N SER A 162 10.28 11.49 9.03
CA SER A 162 9.87 11.60 10.43
C SER A 162 10.89 12.40 11.24
N GLN A 163 12.19 12.16 11.01
CA GLN A 163 13.30 12.87 11.61
C GLN A 163 13.31 14.36 11.18
N ALA A 164 13.15 14.63 9.88
CA ALA A 164 13.09 15.98 9.35
C ALA A 164 11.89 16.77 9.90
N LEU A 165 10.72 16.14 10.04
CA LEU A 165 9.49 16.77 10.57
C LEU A 165 9.41 16.83 12.11
N GLY A 166 10.31 16.15 12.83
CA GLY A 166 10.29 16.07 14.29
C GLY A 166 9.04 15.36 14.86
N ILE A 167 8.49 14.39 14.13
CA ILE A 167 7.33 13.58 14.52
C ILE A 167 7.68 12.09 14.52
N LYS A 168 6.85 11.26 15.18
CA LYS A 168 7.15 9.84 15.32
C LYS A 168 7.08 9.07 14.00
N ARG A 169 6.11 9.39 13.15
CA ARG A 169 5.81 8.67 11.90
C ARG A 169 5.29 9.64 10.85
N ALA A 170 5.80 9.51 9.64
CA ALA A 170 5.48 10.39 8.51
C ALA A 170 5.32 9.58 7.21
N CYS A 171 4.34 8.68 7.15
CA CYS A 171 4.20 7.79 6.00
C CYS A 171 3.58 8.46 4.76
N VAL A 172 2.75 9.48 4.98
CA VAL A 172 2.05 10.23 3.93
C VAL A 172 2.22 11.70 4.22
N VAL A 173 2.70 12.46 3.25
CA VAL A 173 2.88 13.91 3.34
C VAL A 173 2.39 14.53 2.04
N ALA A 174 1.52 15.52 2.13
CA ALA A 174 1.16 16.36 1.00
C ALA A 174 1.78 17.75 1.20
N VAL A 175 2.31 18.32 0.12
CA VAL A 175 2.90 19.65 0.11
C VAL A 175 2.26 20.43 -1.03
N GLU A 176 1.67 21.58 -0.72
CA GLU A 176 1.33 22.58 -1.74
C GLU A 176 2.60 23.29 -2.18
N ILE A 177 3.16 22.93 -3.32
CA ILE A 177 4.37 23.55 -3.88
C ILE A 177 4.00 24.92 -4.46
N MET A 178 4.75 25.95 -4.08
CA MET A 178 4.65 27.29 -4.68
C MET A 178 5.77 27.49 -5.71
N GLU A 179 5.44 28.15 -6.82
CA GLU A 179 6.38 28.40 -7.92
C GLU A 179 7.65 29.13 -7.45
N ASN A 180 7.56 30.08 -6.53
CA ASN A 180 8.72 30.90 -6.12
C ASN A 180 9.56 30.34 -4.95
N LYS A 181 9.13 29.24 -4.31
CA LYS A 181 9.77 28.74 -3.07
C LYS A 181 10.40 27.36 -3.24
N GLU A 182 9.68 26.43 -3.86
CA GLU A 182 10.09 25.03 -3.95
C GLU A 182 10.33 24.58 -5.41
N GLU A 183 10.97 25.43 -6.22
CA GLU A 183 11.19 25.18 -7.67
C GLU A 183 11.84 23.83 -7.96
N SER A 184 12.87 23.44 -7.20
CA SER A 184 13.55 22.16 -7.42
C SER A 184 12.60 20.97 -7.23
N LEU A 185 11.72 21.06 -6.23
CA LEU A 185 10.73 20.03 -5.94
C LEU A 185 9.63 20.00 -7.02
N ARG A 186 9.24 21.18 -7.52
CA ARG A 186 8.30 21.32 -8.65
C ARG A 186 8.85 20.68 -9.91
N LEU A 187 10.11 20.97 -10.25
CA LEU A 187 10.77 20.45 -11.44
C LEU A 187 10.89 18.92 -11.39
N SER A 188 11.36 18.36 -10.26
CA SER A 188 11.43 16.91 -10.10
C SER A 188 10.06 16.24 -10.05
N ALA A 189 9.01 16.94 -9.60
CA ALA A 189 7.64 16.45 -9.70
C ALA A 189 7.11 16.47 -11.14
N GLN A 190 7.67 17.30 -12.03
CA GLN A 190 7.22 17.41 -13.43
C GLN A 190 7.41 16.10 -14.20
N ASP A 191 8.51 15.40 -13.95
CA ASP A 191 8.89 14.13 -14.59
C ASP A 191 8.00 12.94 -14.19
N ILE A 192 7.16 13.12 -13.17
CA ILE A 192 6.31 12.05 -12.63
C ILE A 192 4.97 12.03 -13.39
N PRO A 193 4.55 10.86 -13.91
CA PRO A 193 3.27 10.74 -14.58
C PRO A 193 2.11 10.94 -13.61
N CYS A 194 1.08 11.65 -14.05
CA CYS A 194 -0.19 11.72 -13.33
C CYS A 194 -0.87 10.34 -13.34
N ILE A 195 -1.65 10.06 -12.29
CA ILE A 195 -2.46 8.85 -12.24
C ILE A 195 -3.71 9.09 -13.08
N ASP A 196 -3.84 8.33 -14.17
CA ASP A 196 -5.02 8.39 -15.01
C ASP A 196 -6.04 7.31 -14.64
N ALA A 197 -7.29 7.73 -14.52
CA ALA A 197 -8.44 6.90 -14.24
C ALA A 197 -9.58 7.29 -15.19
N PRO A 198 -9.46 7.00 -16.49
CA PRO A 198 -10.40 7.50 -17.49
C PRO A 198 -11.82 7.00 -17.24
N TRP A 199 -11.97 5.79 -16.68
CA TRP A 199 -13.26 5.23 -16.29
C TRP A 199 -13.94 6.01 -15.14
N LEU A 200 -13.19 6.78 -14.36
CA LEU A 200 -13.69 7.57 -13.24
C LEU A 200 -14.05 9.00 -13.68
N THR A 201 -13.24 9.60 -14.55
CA THR A 201 -13.49 10.93 -15.13
C THR A 201 -14.55 10.89 -16.23
N ASN A 202 -14.47 9.91 -17.13
CA ASN A 202 -15.39 9.80 -18.27
C ASN A 202 -16.79 9.36 -17.87
N ALA A 203 -16.95 8.66 -16.74
CA ALA A 203 -18.27 8.36 -16.18
C ALA A 203 -19.13 9.61 -15.97
N LEU A 204 -18.50 10.79 -15.88
CA LEU A 204 -19.17 12.08 -15.73
C LEU A 204 -19.35 12.84 -17.05
N GLN A 205 -18.66 12.49 -18.15
CA GLN A 205 -18.50 13.38 -19.30
C GLN A 205 -18.60 12.75 -20.70
N GLN A 206 -18.45 11.43 -20.90
CA GLN A 206 -18.33 10.82 -22.24
C GLN A 206 -18.97 9.41 -22.35
N PRO A 207 -19.21 8.89 -23.57
CA PRO A 207 -19.79 7.55 -23.75
C PRO A 207 -18.89 6.47 -23.13
N VAL A 208 -19.54 5.54 -22.43
CA VAL A 208 -18.87 4.49 -21.65
C VAL A 208 -18.14 3.53 -22.59
N VAL A 209 -16.80 3.51 -22.52
CA VAL A 209 -15.96 2.54 -23.25
C VAL A 209 -15.91 1.24 -22.47
N TYR A 210 -16.51 0.18 -23.01
CA TYR A 210 -16.45 -1.15 -22.43
C TYR A 210 -15.01 -1.68 -22.41
N ARG A 211 -14.61 -2.29 -21.29
CA ARG A 211 -13.32 -2.97 -21.11
C ARG A 211 -13.55 -4.47 -20.98
N SER A 212 -12.65 -5.26 -21.56
CA SER A 212 -12.65 -6.72 -21.41
C SER A 212 -12.52 -7.12 -19.95
N ASP A 213 -13.16 -8.21 -19.59
CA ASP A 213 -12.99 -8.87 -18.30
C ASP A 213 -11.57 -9.43 -18.14
N THR A 214 -11.10 -9.49 -16.89
CA THR A 214 -9.81 -10.09 -16.57
C THR A 214 -10.05 -11.28 -15.65
N ILE A 215 -9.97 -12.50 -16.19
CA ILE A 215 -10.07 -13.73 -15.41
C ILE A 215 -8.67 -14.13 -14.94
N LYS A 216 -8.46 -14.19 -13.62
CA LYS A 216 -7.23 -14.71 -13.00
C LYS A 216 -7.46 -16.11 -12.47
N THR A 217 -6.43 -16.93 -12.42
CA THR A 217 -6.52 -18.29 -11.86
C THR A 217 -5.73 -18.37 -10.55
N LEU A 218 -6.42 -18.64 -9.44
CA LEU A 218 -5.81 -18.85 -8.13
C LEU A 218 -5.53 -20.33 -7.88
N LYS A 219 -4.28 -20.63 -7.52
CA LYS A 219 -3.89 -21.96 -7.05
C LYS A 219 -4.31 -22.13 -5.60
N THR A 220 -5.16 -23.11 -5.34
CA THR A 220 -5.63 -23.48 -4.00
C THR A 220 -5.30 -24.94 -3.70
N THR A 221 -5.30 -25.33 -2.42
CA THR A 221 -5.15 -26.73 -2.03
C THR A 221 -6.50 -27.27 -1.61
N GLY A 222 -6.90 -28.39 -2.23
CA GLY A 222 -8.10 -29.14 -1.91
C GLY A 222 -7.77 -30.42 -1.14
N PRO A 223 -8.80 -31.07 -0.56
CA PRO A 223 -8.63 -32.35 0.12
C PRO A 223 -8.09 -33.42 -0.85
N PRO A 224 -7.39 -34.45 -0.33
CA PRO A 224 -6.93 -35.59 -1.13
C PRO A 224 -8.09 -36.24 -1.89
N PRO A 225 -7.87 -36.71 -3.14
CA PRO A 225 -8.88 -37.47 -3.86
C PRO A 225 -9.17 -38.80 -3.13
N LYS A 226 -10.46 -39.10 -2.88
CA LYS A 226 -10.92 -40.32 -2.17
C LYS A 226 -10.62 -41.65 -2.90
N GLN A 227 -9.97 -41.62 -4.06
CA GLN A 227 -9.76 -42.79 -4.92
C GLN A 227 -8.92 -43.90 -4.24
N LYS A 228 -7.93 -43.56 -3.39
CA LYS A 228 -7.16 -44.57 -2.65
C LYS A 228 -8.00 -45.35 -1.62
N GLN A 229 -8.99 -44.71 -0.98
CA GLN A 229 -9.89 -45.40 -0.05
C GLN A 229 -10.86 -46.34 -0.79
N GLN A 230 -11.42 -45.89 -1.92
CA GLN A 230 -12.33 -46.74 -2.72
C GLN A 230 -11.63 -47.97 -3.33
N GLN A 231 -10.36 -47.86 -3.76
CA GLN A 231 -9.59 -49.01 -4.24
C GLN A 231 -9.27 -50.02 -3.11
N GLN A 232 -8.96 -49.54 -1.90
CA GLN A 232 -8.73 -50.43 -0.75
C GLN A 232 -10.01 -51.12 -0.27
N LEU A 233 -11.15 -50.41 -0.26
CA LEU A 233 -12.47 -50.99 0.02
C LEU A 233 -12.85 -52.05 -1.02
N LYS A 234 -12.58 -51.81 -2.32
CA LYS A 234 -12.81 -52.81 -3.38
C LYS A 234 -11.93 -54.04 -3.23
N ARG A 235 -10.65 -53.89 -2.87
CA ARG A 235 -9.73 -55.02 -2.63
C ARG A 235 -10.15 -55.85 -1.41
N LYS A 236 -10.50 -55.21 -0.29
CA LYS A 236 -11.02 -55.92 0.89
C LYS A 236 -12.31 -56.69 0.60
N ASN A 237 -13.26 -56.08 -0.12
CA ASN A 237 -14.49 -56.77 -0.49
C ASN A 237 -14.25 -57.96 -1.44
N GLN A 238 -13.21 -57.91 -2.29
CA GLN A 238 -12.83 -59.05 -3.14
C GLN A 238 -12.16 -60.17 -2.33
N GLU A 239 -11.27 -59.82 -1.39
CA GLU A 239 -10.62 -60.79 -0.48
C GLU A 239 -11.64 -61.48 0.44
N ASP A 240 -12.62 -60.73 0.97
CA ASP A 240 -13.69 -61.26 1.82
C ASP A 240 -14.64 -62.19 1.01
N GLN A 241 -14.94 -61.87 -0.25
CA GLN A 241 -15.72 -62.73 -1.13
C GLN A 241 -14.98 -64.03 -1.48
N GLU A 242 -13.68 -63.97 -1.77
CA GLU A 242 -12.86 -65.17 -2.01
C GLU A 242 -12.74 -66.05 -0.76
N ALA A 243 -12.57 -65.47 0.43
CA ALA A 243 -12.52 -66.21 1.68
C ALA A 243 -13.85 -66.92 2.02
N THR A 244 -14.98 -66.29 1.69
CA THR A 244 -16.31 -66.86 1.92
C THR A 244 -16.59 -68.02 0.96
N SER A 245 -16.18 -67.91 -0.31
CA SER A 245 -16.34 -68.97 -1.31
C SER A 245 -15.50 -70.24 -1.02
N LYS A 246 -14.36 -70.09 -0.34
CA LYS A 246 -13.49 -71.22 0.07
C LYS A 246 -14.03 -71.97 1.30
N LYS A 247 -14.82 -71.32 2.17
CA LYS A 247 -15.44 -71.96 3.35
C LYS A 247 -16.67 -72.80 3.04
N ILE A 248 -17.30 -72.63 1.87
CA ILE A 248 -18.51 -73.37 1.45
C ILE A 248 -18.16 -74.68 0.74
N LYS A 249 -16.88 -74.92 0.40
CA LYS A 249 -16.37 -76.20 -0.14
C LYS A 249 -15.73 -77.05 0.95
N VAL A 250 -16.54 -77.57 1.88
CA VAL A 250 -16.21 -78.74 2.73
C VAL A 250 -17.48 -79.56 2.90
#